data_AF-A0A259DBW1-F1
#
_entry.id   AF-A0A259DBW1-F1
#
_cell.length_a   1.000
_cell.length_b   1.000
_cell.length_c   1.000
_cell.angle_alpha   90.00
_cell.angle_beta   90.00
_cell.angle_gamma   90.00
#
_symmetry.space_group_name_H-M   'P 1'
#
loop_
_entity.id
_entity.type
_entity.pdbx_description
1 polymer ?
#
loop_
_entity_poly.entity_id
_entity_poly.type
_entity_poly.pdbx_seq_one_letter_code
_entity_poly.pdbx_strand_id
1 'polypeptide(L)'
;MIESDIKAKLSFSDGTPDIDLPIYKGTIGPDVIDIRKLYGQTGKFTYDSGFLSTASCNSKITYIDGDKGELLYRGYPIEDLAHNCDFLEVCFLLINGELPNAKEKTDFEEMVMHHTMVHEQMQFFLRGFRRDAHPMSVLTGLVGAMAAFYHDEIDYSDPHAREVAQIRLIAKMPTLVAMA
;
A
#
# COMPACT_ATOMS: atom_id res chain seq x y z
N MET A 1 -11.39 8.77 -8.07
CA MET A 1 -11.66 10.21 -8.19
C MET A 1 -12.43 10.47 -9.45
N ILE A 2 -13.44 11.32 -9.39
CA ILE A 2 -14.26 11.73 -10.54
C ILE A 2 -13.98 13.21 -10.80
N GLU A 3 -13.79 13.58 -12.07
CA GLU A 3 -13.61 14.98 -12.46
C GLU A 3 -14.90 15.74 -12.19
N SER A 4 -14.81 16.82 -11.42
CA SER A 4 -15.95 17.71 -11.19
C SER A 4 -16.01 18.75 -12.31
N ASP A 5 -17.21 19.20 -12.66
CA ASP A 5 -17.41 20.39 -13.52
C ASP A 5 -16.96 21.69 -12.85
N ILE A 6 -16.52 21.62 -11.59
CA ILE A 6 -16.09 22.75 -10.77
C ILE A 6 -14.59 22.92 -10.92
N LYS A 7 -14.14 24.16 -11.11
CA LYS A 7 -12.73 24.51 -11.24
C LYS A 7 -12.34 25.50 -10.13
N ALA A 8 -11.14 25.35 -9.61
CA ALA A 8 -10.51 26.34 -8.75
C ALA A 8 -9.80 27.37 -9.62
N LYS A 9 -10.00 28.66 -9.35
CA LYS A 9 -9.30 29.73 -10.06
C LYS A 9 -8.15 30.24 -9.20
N LEU A 10 -6.93 30.18 -9.72
CA LEU A 10 -5.73 30.72 -9.07
C LEU A 10 -5.33 32.01 -9.76
N SER A 11 -5.27 33.11 -8.98
CA SER A 11 -4.86 34.43 -9.46
C SER A 11 -3.54 34.85 -8.85
N PHE A 12 -2.74 35.60 -9.59
CA PHE A 12 -1.41 36.04 -9.17
C PHE A 12 -1.30 37.56 -9.16
N SER A 13 -0.70 38.11 -8.10
CA SER A 13 -0.45 39.55 -7.97
C SER A 13 0.80 40.04 -8.72
N ASP A 14 1.60 39.13 -9.26
CA ASP A 14 2.85 39.42 -9.97
C ASP A 14 2.67 39.65 -11.48
N GLY A 15 1.41 39.70 -11.95
CA GLY A 15 1.06 39.89 -13.36
C GLY A 15 1.01 38.59 -14.17
N THR A 16 1.25 37.42 -13.57
CA THR A 16 1.01 36.13 -14.23
C THR A 16 -0.48 35.96 -14.51
N PRO A 17 -0.89 35.50 -15.71
CA PRO A 17 -2.29 35.24 -16.00
C PRO A 17 -2.93 34.26 -15.02
N ASP A 18 -4.20 34.52 -14.69
CA ASP A 18 -5.00 33.59 -13.91
C ASP A 18 -5.12 32.24 -14.64
N ILE A 19 -5.19 31.17 -13.86
CA ILE A 19 -5.41 29.82 -14.38
C ILE A 19 -6.59 29.15 -13.69
N ASP A 20 -7.27 28.30 -14.43
CA ASP A 20 -8.29 27.40 -13.91
C ASP A 20 -7.71 26.00 -13.72
N LEU A 21 -7.87 25.46 -12.51
CA LEU A 21 -7.41 24.15 -12.11
C LEU A 21 -8.62 23.24 -11.87
N PRO A 22 -8.69 22.04 -12.46
CA PRO A 22 -9.76 21.09 -12.21
C PRO A 22 -9.83 20.67 -10.74
N ILE A 23 -11.04 20.48 -10.23
CA ILE A 23 -11.27 19.87 -8.92
C ILE A 23 -11.72 18.43 -9.12
N TYR A 24 -11.07 17.51 -8.42
CA TYR A 24 -11.46 16.11 -8.37
C TYR A 24 -12.13 15.78 -7.04
N LYS A 25 -13.18 14.97 -7.10
CA LYS A 25 -13.89 14.49 -5.91
C LYS A 25 -13.55 13.04 -5.61
N GLY A 26 -13.32 12.75 -4.33
CA GLY A 26 -13.31 11.38 -3.80
C GLY A 26 -14.73 10.84 -3.66
N THR A 27 -14.87 9.52 -3.49
CA THR A 27 -16.14 8.94 -3.02
C THR A 27 -16.43 9.35 -1.59
N ILE A 28 -15.37 9.54 -0.80
CA ILE A 28 -15.36 10.02 0.58
C ILE A 28 -14.10 10.87 0.79
N GLY A 29 -14.12 11.77 1.76
CA GLY A 29 -13.02 12.69 2.06
C GLY A 29 -13.09 14.02 1.31
N PRO A 30 -12.05 14.86 1.44
CA PRO A 30 -12.02 16.20 0.86
C PRO A 30 -11.79 16.18 -0.66
N ASP A 31 -12.25 17.25 -1.31
CA ASP A 31 -11.97 17.52 -2.72
C ASP A 31 -10.49 17.89 -2.92
N VAL A 32 -9.92 17.56 -4.07
CA VAL A 32 -8.51 17.83 -4.40
C VAL A 32 -8.39 18.67 -5.66
N ILE A 33 -7.43 19.59 -5.68
CA ILE A 33 -7.15 20.47 -6.82
C ILE A 33 -6.01 19.88 -7.65
N ASP A 34 -6.22 19.74 -8.95
CA ASP A 34 -5.19 19.21 -9.86
C ASP A 34 -4.21 20.30 -10.28
N ILE A 35 -3.01 20.22 -9.71
CA ILE A 35 -1.90 21.13 -10.01
C ILE A 35 -0.89 20.58 -11.03
N ARG A 36 -1.17 19.46 -11.73
CA ARG A 36 -0.22 18.84 -12.68
C ARG A 36 0.22 19.78 -13.80
N LYS A 37 -0.63 20.72 -14.21
CA LYS A 37 -0.35 21.71 -15.27
C LYS A 37 0.18 23.04 -14.74
N LEU A 38 0.27 23.22 -13.41
CA LEU A 38 0.62 24.49 -12.77
C LEU A 38 1.96 25.03 -13.29
N TYR A 39 3.01 24.22 -13.25
CA TYR A 39 4.34 24.64 -13.70
C TYR A 39 4.36 24.97 -15.19
N GLY A 40 3.75 24.13 -16.03
CA GLY A 40 3.71 24.35 -17.48
C GLY A 40 2.96 25.61 -17.90
N GLN A 41 1.99 26.07 -17.11
CA GLN A 41 1.20 27.27 -17.41
C GLN A 41 1.75 28.55 -16.76
N THR A 42 2.42 28.44 -15.60
CA THR A 42 2.77 29.62 -14.77
C THR A 42 4.26 29.74 -14.46
N GLY A 43 5.04 28.70 -14.72
CA GLY A 43 6.45 28.61 -14.31
C GLY A 43 6.66 28.48 -12.79
N LYS A 44 5.60 28.17 -12.03
CA LYS A 44 5.63 28.12 -10.55
C LYS A 44 5.39 26.70 -10.02
N PHE A 45 5.92 26.44 -8.83
CA PHE A 45 5.69 25.22 -8.06
C PHE A 45 4.97 25.54 -6.75
N THR A 46 4.28 24.54 -6.20
CA THR A 46 3.87 24.58 -4.79
C THR A 46 5.07 24.26 -3.91
N TYR A 47 5.08 24.81 -2.71
CA TYR A 47 6.07 24.49 -1.69
C TYR A 47 5.36 23.91 -0.48
N ASP A 48 5.43 22.59 -0.32
CA ASP A 48 4.77 21.83 0.74
C ASP A 48 5.74 20.78 1.28
N SER A 49 6.65 21.21 2.16
CA SER A 49 7.63 20.33 2.77
C SER A 49 6.93 19.35 3.71
N GLY A 50 6.94 18.06 3.37
CA GLY A 50 6.27 16.99 4.12
C GLY A 50 4.92 16.54 3.54
N PHE A 51 4.46 17.11 2.42
CA PHE A 51 3.23 16.72 1.74
C PHE A 51 1.95 16.80 2.59
N LEU A 52 1.87 17.77 3.51
CA LEU A 52 0.71 17.91 4.40
C LEU A 52 -0.56 18.29 3.64
N SER A 53 -0.43 19.03 2.54
CA SER A 53 -1.54 19.50 1.71
C SER A 53 -1.51 18.90 0.29
N THR A 54 -0.66 17.91 0.05
CA THR A 54 -0.44 17.32 -1.28
C THR A 54 -0.95 15.88 -1.31
N ALA A 55 -2.05 15.66 -2.02
CA ALA A 55 -2.52 14.31 -2.33
C ALA A 55 -1.66 13.68 -3.45
N SER A 56 -0.81 12.73 -3.09
CA SER A 56 0.16 12.12 -4.03
C SER A 56 -0.39 10.96 -4.86
N CYS A 57 -1.45 10.30 -4.41
CA CYS A 57 -2.04 9.15 -5.09
C CYS A 57 -3.57 9.12 -4.95
N ASN A 58 -4.19 8.31 -5.79
CA ASN A 58 -5.60 7.94 -5.68
C ASN A 58 -5.66 6.49 -5.18
N SER A 59 -6.32 6.26 -4.05
CA SER A 59 -6.40 4.94 -3.40
C SER A 59 -7.86 4.52 -3.18
N LYS A 60 -8.08 3.21 -3.18
CA LYS A 60 -9.35 2.55 -2.83
C LYS A 60 -9.17 1.53 -1.70
N ILE A 61 -8.05 1.60 -0.96
CA ILE A 61 -7.65 0.58 0.02
C ILE A 61 -8.17 0.94 1.41
N THR A 62 -7.73 2.08 1.94
CA THR A 62 -8.03 2.50 3.31
C THR A 62 -8.49 3.96 3.31
N TYR A 63 -9.49 4.26 4.14
CA TYR A 63 -9.93 5.62 4.45
C TYR A 63 -9.81 5.89 5.95
N ILE A 64 -9.43 7.11 6.31
CA ILE A 64 -9.23 7.55 7.69
C ILE A 64 -9.88 8.93 7.86
N ASP A 65 -10.71 9.08 8.89
CA ASP A 65 -11.21 10.36 9.40
C ASP A 65 -10.81 10.48 10.88
N GLY A 66 -9.75 11.24 11.15
CA GLY A 66 -9.18 11.36 12.50
C GLY A 66 -10.07 12.14 13.47
N ASP A 67 -10.91 13.05 12.98
CA ASP A 67 -11.79 13.87 13.82
C ASP A 67 -12.98 13.04 14.32
N LYS A 68 -13.47 12.11 13.50
CA LYS A 68 -14.51 11.16 13.88
C LYS A 68 -13.98 9.85 14.48
N GLY A 69 -12.69 9.58 14.31
CA GLY A 69 -12.09 8.31 14.71
C GLY A 69 -12.49 7.14 13.80
N GLU A 70 -12.78 7.39 12.52
CA GLU A 70 -13.18 6.34 11.57
C GLU A 70 -11.95 5.78 10.84
N LEU A 71 -11.87 4.44 10.76
CA LEU A 71 -10.90 3.72 9.96
C LEU A 71 -11.62 2.64 9.15
N LEU A 72 -11.56 2.74 7.82
CA LEU A 72 -12.24 1.83 6.90
C LEU A 72 -11.24 1.08 6.02
N TYR A 73 -11.35 -0.24 5.92
CA TYR A 73 -10.64 -1.07 4.93
C TYR A 73 -11.62 -1.52 3.85
N ARG A 74 -11.38 -1.12 2.60
CA ARG A 74 -12.30 -1.35 1.46
C ARG A 74 -13.75 -0.93 1.73
N GLY A 75 -13.96 0.02 2.63
CA GLY A 75 -15.27 0.51 3.05
C GLY A 75 -15.85 -0.16 4.30
N TYR A 76 -15.25 -1.23 4.81
CA TYR A 76 -15.66 -1.89 6.05
C TYR A 76 -15.01 -1.21 7.26
N PRO A 77 -15.78 -0.88 8.32
CA PRO A 77 -15.22 -0.40 9.58
C PRO A 77 -14.24 -1.40 10.19
N ILE A 78 -13.15 -0.89 10.78
CA ILE A 78 -12.12 -1.74 11.37
C ILE A 78 -12.66 -2.56 12.55
N GLU A 79 -13.63 -2.05 13.31
CA GLU A 79 -14.22 -2.76 14.44
C GLU A 79 -14.96 -4.01 13.95
N ASP A 80 -15.72 -3.87 12.85
CA ASP A 80 -16.46 -4.98 12.26
C ASP A 80 -15.52 -6.07 11.75
N LEU A 81 -14.43 -5.69 11.08
CA LEU A 81 -13.42 -6.65 10.62
C LEU A 81 -12.72 -7.34 11.79
N ALA A 82 -12.36 -6.62 12.84
CA ALA A 82 -11.68 -7.19 14.00
C ALA A 82 -12.56 -8.17 14.80
N HIS A 83 -13.88 -7.98 14.80
CA HIS A 83 -14.81 -8.86 15.50
C HIS A 83 -15.26 -10.07 14.67
N ASN A 84 -15.35 -9.93 13.34
CA ASN A 84 -16.00 -10.93 12.49
C ASN A 84 -15.06 -11.63 11.49
N CYS A 85 -13.84 -11.12 11.28
CA CYS A 85 -12.89 -11.67 10.32
C CYS A 85 -11.57 -12.06 11.00
N ASP A 86 -10.88 -13.01 10.39
CA ASP A 86 -9.49 -13.31 10.71
C ASP A 86 -8.49 -12.52 9.87
N PHE A 87 -7.20 -12.67 10.19
CA PHE A 87 -6.14 -11.95 9.50
C PHE A 87 -6.05 -12.29 8.00
N LEU A 88 -6.26 -13.55 7.61
CA LEU A 88 -6.13 -13.97 6.22
C LEU A 88 -7.31 -13.50 5.38
N GLU A 89 -8.51 -13.47 5.93
CA GLU A 89 -9.68 -12.83 5.31
C GLU A 89 -9.44 -11.33 5.07
N VAL A 90 -8.84 -10.64 6.04
CA VAL A 90 -8.50 -9.22 5.87
C VAL A 90 -7.37 -9.04 4.83
N CYS A 91 -6.37 -9.92 4.80
CA CYS A 91 -5.36 -9.90 3.73
C CYS A 91 -6.00 -10.09 2.34
N PHE A 92 -6.90 -11.05 2.21
CA PHE A 92 -7.65 -11.28 0.97
C PHE A 92 -8.46 -10.04 0.57
N LEU A 93 -9.17 -9.42 1.53
CA LEU A 93 -9.92 -8.17 1.32
C LEU A 93 -9.03 -7.05 0.80
N LEU A 94 -7.85 -6.85 1.39
CA LEU A 94 -6.95 -5.78 0.99
C LEU A 94 -6.38 -6.00 -0.41
N ILE A 95 -6.08 -7.25 -0.80
CA ILE A 95 -5.58 -7.61 -2.12
C ILE A 95 -6.68 -7.52 -3.18
N ASN A 96 -7.80 -8.23 -2.96
CA ASN A 96 -8.84 -8.45 -3.98
C ASN A 96 -9.91 -7.37 -3.98
N GLY A 97 -10.09 -6.65 -2.88
CA GLY A 97 -11.06 -5.55 -2.75
C GLY A 97 -12.41 -5.95 -2.16
N GLU A 98 -12.70 -7.24 -2.07
CA GLU A 98 -13.94 -7.79 -1.48
C GLU A 98 -13.59 -8.93 -0.52
N LEU A 99 -14.49 -9.22 0.43
CA LEU A 99 -14.32 -10.34 1.36
C LEU A 99 -14.43 -11.67 0.61
N PRO A 100 -13.64 -12.69 0.98
CA PRO A 100 -13.67 -13.98 0.31
C PRO A 100 -14.99 -14.71 0.60
N ASN A 101 -15.47 -15.48 -0.37
CA ASN A 101 -16.46 -16.53 -0.09
C ASN A 101 -15.80 -17.74 0.60
N ALA A 102 -16.60 -18.69 1.10
CA ALA A 102 -16.10 -19.84 1.85
C ALA A 102 -15.06 -20.69 1.08
N LYS A 103 -15.22 -20.81 -0.24
CA LYS A 103 -14.27 -21.55 -1.09
C LYS A 103 -12.98 -20.75 -1.27
N GLU A 104 -13.09 -19.48 -1.64
CA GLU A 104 -11.94 -18.58 -1.82
C GLU A 104 -11.11 -18.47 -0.54
N LYS A 105 -11.76 -18.43 0.63
CA LYS A 105 -11.08 -18.44 1.92
C LYS A 105 -10.22 -19.69 2.07
N THR A 106 -10.81 -20.87 1.87
CA THR A 106 -10.11 -22.15 2.00
C THR A 106 -8.94 -22.24 1.02
N ASP A 107 -9.18 -21.89 -0.24
CA ASP A 107 -8.16 -21.94 -1.30
C ASP A 107 -6.99 -20.97 -0.98
N PHE A 108 -7.29 -19.78 -0.46
CA PHE A 108 -6.28 -18.78 -0.08
C PHE A 108 -5.47 -19.21 1.15
N GLU A 109 -6.15 -19.76 2.17
CA GLU A 109 -5.49 -20.30 3.36
C GLU A 109 -4.52 -21.43 3.00
N GLU A 110 -4.97 -22.41 2.21
CA GLU A 110 -4.11 -23.50 1.73
C GLU A 110 -2.91 -22.96 0.96
N MET A 111 -3.14 -22.00 0.05
CA MET A 111 -2.09 -21.39 -0.75
C MET A 111 -1.02 -20.71 0.13
N VAL A 112 -1.43 -19.94 1.14
CA VAL A 112 -0.50 -19.28 2.08
C VAL A 112 0.24 -20.33 2.91
N MET A 113 -0.47 -21.32 3.46
CA MET A 113 0.12 -22.35 4.33
C MET A 113 1.17 -23.19 3.62
N HIS A 114 0.97 -23.51 2.34
CA HIS A 114 1.93 -24.24 1.51
C HIS A 114 3.24 -23.46 1.23
N HIS A 115 3.24 -22.14 1.41
CA HIS A 115 4.41 -21.30 1.11
C HIS A 115 5.14 -20.78 2.36
N THR A 116 4.79 -21.24 3.56
CA THR A 116 5.37 -20.77 4.83
C THR A 116 6.87 -21.09 5.00
N MET A 117 7.34 -22.21 4.44
CA MET A 117 8.73 -22.65 4.54
C MET A 117 9.67 -21.78 3.71
N VAL A 118 10.74 -21.28 4.33
CA VAL A 118 11.79 -20.51 3.64
C VAL A 118 12.85 -21.44 3.06
N HIS A 119 13.56 -20.99 2.02
CA HIS A 119 14.66 -21.74 1.44
C HIS A 119 15.77 -21.95 2.49
N GLU A 120 16.30 -23.17 2.64
CA GLU A 120 17.26 -23.52 3.71
C GLU A 120 18.49 -22.59 3.74
N GLN A 121 18.96 -22.15 2.56
CA GLN A 121 20.10 -21.23 2.46
C GLN A 121 19.89 -19.88 3.16
N MET A 122 18.63 -19.45 3.36
CA MET A 122 18.34 -18.25 4.15
C MET A 122 18.76 -18.40 5.62
N GLN A 123 18.79 -19.63 6.16
CA GLN A 123 19.29 -19.88 7.51
C GLN A 123 20.78 -19.57 7.64
N PHE A 124 21.58 -19.83 6.59
CA PHE A 124 23.00 -19.48 6.60
C PHE A 124 23.20 -17.97 6.53
N PHE A 125 22.38 -17.28 5.74
CA PHE A 125 22.39 -15.81 5.69
C PHE A 125 22.08 -15.20 7.06
N LEU A 126 21.05 -15.71 7.75
CA LEU A 126 20.72 -15.31 9.13
C LEU A 126 21.91 -15.48 10.08
N ARG A 127 22.61 -16.62 10.02
CA ARG A 127 23.79 -16.89 10.85
C ARG A 127 24.98 -15.95 10.57
N GLY A 128 24.94 -15.22 9.45
CA GLY A 128 25.92 -14.18 9.14
C GLY A 128 25.76 -12.92 9.98
N PHE A 129 24.61 -12.68 10.60
CA PHE A 129 24.42 -11.57 11.53
C PHE A 129 25.07 -11.84 12.89
N ARG A 130 25.49 -10.77 13.57
CA ARG A 130 25.90 -10.87 14.98
C ARG A 130 24.69 -11.22 15.84
N ARG A 131 24.91 -12.00 16.90
CA ARG A 131 23.84 -12.42 17.84
C ARG A 131 23.25 -11.27 18.66
N ASP A 132 23.92 -10.12 18.72
CA ASP A 132 23.47 -8.90 19.41
C ASP A 132 22.85 -7.87 18.46
N ALA A 133 22.64 -8.22 17.19
CA ALA A 133 21.95 -7.36 16.25
C ALA A 133 20.49 -7.16 16.65
N HIS A 134 19.96 -5.97 16.41
CA HIS A 134 18.56 -5.69 16.65
C HIS A 134 17.67 -6.51 15.70
N PRO A 135 16.60 -7.18 16.18
CA PRO A 135 15.77 -8.07 15.35
C PRO A 135 15.21 -7.42 14.09
N MET A 136 14.80 -6.14 14.16
CA MET A 136 14.35 -5.41 12.96
C MET A 136 15.43 -5.25 11.89
N SER A 137 16.70 -5.08 12.27
CA SER A 137 17.81 -4.99 11.31
C SER A 137 18.05 -6.34 10.63
N VAL A 138 17.96 -7.42 11.41
CA VAL A 138 18.05 -8.80 10.91
C VAL A 138 16.89 -9.09 9.95
N LEU A 139 15.66 -8.79 10.36
CA LEU A 139 14.46 -8.97 9.54
C LEU A 139 14.52 -8.18 8.23
N THR A 140 14.94 -6.91 8.28
CA THR A 140 15.12 -6.07 7.09
C THR A 140 16.12 -6.70 6.12
N GLY A 141 17.24 -7.21 6.63
CA GLY A 141 18.23 -7.92 5.84
C GLY A 141 17.69 -9.22 5.24
N LEU A 142 16.94 -10.01 6.02
CA LEU A 142 16.34 -11.26 5.56
C LEU A 142 15.31 -11.04 4.46
N VAL A 143 14.39 -10.08 4.64
CA VAL A 143 13.37 -9.74 3.64
C VAL A 143 14.04 -9.17 2.39
N GLY A 144 15.07 -8.33 2.53
CA GLY A 144 15.85 -7.86 1.38
C GLY A 144 16.56 -8.99 0.63
N ALA A 145 17.09 -9.98 1.36
CA ALA A 145 17.75 -11.14 0.78
C ALA A 145 16.78 -12.07 0.02
N MET A 146 15.48 -12.05 0.34
CA MET A 146 14.48 -12.86 -0.39
C MET A 146 14.51 -12.60 -1.89
N ALA A 147 14.77 -11.36 -2.32
CA ALA A 147 14.87 -11.03 -3.74
C ALA A 147 15.99 -11.79 -4.47
N ALA A 148 17.06 -12.20 -3.76
CA ALA A 148 18.15 -12.98 -4.34
C ALA A 148 17.83 -14.48 -4.41
N PHE A 149 17.03 -15.01 -3.48
CA PHE A 149 16.64 -16.43 -3.45
C PHE A 149 15.39 -16.73 -4.29
N TYR A 150 14.48 -15.77 -4.41
CA TYR A 150 13.20 -15.87 -5.10
C TYR A 150 13.19 -14.97 -6.34
N HIS A 151 14.21 -15.12 -7.18
CA HIS A 151 14.44 -14.25 -8.34
C HIS A 151 13.63 -14.62 -9.59
N ASP A 152 12.89 -15.73 -9.52
CA ASP A 152 12.00 -16.24 -10.54
C ASP A 152 10.81 -15.31 -10.81
N GLU A 153 10.37 -14.56 -9.80
CA GLU A 153 9.14 -13.76 -9.83
C GLU A 153 9.41 -12.27 -9.54
N ILE A 154 10.39 -11.66 -10.23
CA ILE A 154 10.75 -10.24 -10.07
C ILE A 154 10.05 -9.33 -11.09
N ASP A 155 9.49 -9.87 -12.18
CA ASP A 155 8.83 -9.04 -13.19
C ASP A 155 7.53 -8.42 -12.66
N TYR A 156 7.59 -7.14 -12.32
CA TYR A 156 6.45 -6.36 -11.83
C TYR A 156 5.36 -6.14 -12.89
N SER A 157 5.66 -6.37 -14.16
CA SER A 157 4.71 -6.24 -15.26
C SER A 157 3.81 -7.46 -15.38
N ASP A 158 4.26 -8.63 -14.92
CA ASP A 158 3.49 -9.86 -14.94
C ASP A 158 2.51 -9.93 -13.74
N PRO A 159 1.19 -10.02 -13.99
CA PRO A 159 0.22 -10.25 -12.93
C PRO A 159 0.49 -11.50 -12.09
N HIS A 160 0.96 -12.59 -12.70
CA HIS A 160 1.21 -13.84 -11.98
C HIS A 160 2.40 -13.71 -11.03
N ALA A 161 3.51 -13.15 -11.49
CA ALA A 161 4.67 -12.89 -10.66
C ALA A 161 4.33 -12.03 -9.42
N ARG A 162 3.48 -11.00 -9.61
CA ARG A 162 3.00 -10.17 -8.49
C ARG A 162 2.18 -10.96 -7.48
N GLU A 163 1.28 -11.83 -7.95
CA GLU A 163 0.46 -12.68 -7.09
C GLU A 163 1.35 -13.63 -6.28
N VAL A 164 2.30 -14.31 -6.93
CA VAL A 164 3.24 -15.21 -6.26
C VAL A 164 4.09 -14.47 -5.23
N ALA A 165 4.58 -13.27 -5.56
CA ALA A 165 5.35 -12.44 -4.63
C ALA A 165 4.53 -12.01 -3.41
N GLN A 166 3.26 -11.61 -3.61
CA GLN A 166 2.35 -11.24 -2.51
C GLN A 166 2.14 -12.41 -1.54
N ILE A 167 1.82 -13.59 -2.08
CA ILE A 167 1.60 -14.80 -1.28
C ILE A 167 2.87 -15.21 -0.54
N ARG A 168 4.04 -15.20 -1.22
CA ARG A 168 5.32 -15.54 -0.60
C ARG A 168 5.65 -14.61 0.56
N LEU A 169 5.39 -13.30 0.44
CA LEU A 169 5.62 -12.34 1.52
C LEU A 169 4.69 -12.61 2.71
N ILE A 170 3.39 -12.75 2.48
CA ILE A 170 2.42 -13.03 3.55
C ILE A 170 2.76 -14.33 4.27
N ALA A 171 3.09 -15.39 3.53
CA ALA A 171 3.37 -16.71 4.07
C ALA A 171 4.71 -16.76 4.84
N LYS A 172 5.76 -16.12 4.32
CA LYS A 172 7.13 -16.25 4.87
C LYS A 172 7.44 -15.21 5.93
N MET A 173 6.73 -14.08 5.99
CA MET A 173 7.00 -13.03 6.98
C MET A 173 6.91 -13.54 8.42
N PRO A 174 5.89 -14.32 8.85
CA PRO A 174 5.85 -14.88 10.19
C PRO A 174 7.04 -15.82 10.47
N THR A 175 7.43 -16.64 9.50
CA THR A 175 8.60 -17.53 9.60
C THR A 175 9.89 -16.73 9.79
N LEU A 176 10.11 -15.67 9.01
CA LEU A 176 11.29 -14.82 9.12
C LEU A 176 11.34 -14.07 10.45
N VAL A 177 10.20 -13.57 10.93
CA VAL A 177 10.10 -12.91 12.24
C VAL A 177 10.42 -13.89 13.37
N ALA A 178 9.94 -15.13 13.30
CA ALA A 178 10.24 -16.15 14.31
C ALA A 178 11.71 -16.63 14.28
N MET A 179 12.40 -16.46 13.15
CA MET A 179 13.83 -16.78 13.01
C MET A 179 14.75 -15.66 13.52
N ALA A 180 14.31 -14.39 13.47
CA ALA A 180 15.12 -13.19 13.71
C ALA A 180 15.38 -12.87 15.19
#